data_AF-A0A162D0Z8-F1
#
_entry.id   AF-A0A162D0Z8-F1
#
_cell.length_a   1.000
_cell.length_b   1.000
_cell.length_c   1.000
_cell.angle_alpha   90.00
_cell.angle_beta   90.00
_cell.angle_gamma   90.00
#
_symmetry.space_group_name_H-M   'P 1'
#
loop_
_entity.id
_entity.type
_entity.pdbx_description
1 polymer ?
#
loop_
_entity_poly.entity_id
_entity_poly.type
_entity_poly.pdbx_seq_one_letter_code
_entity_poly.pdbx_strand_id
1 'polypeptide(L)'
;CLQSYIARTSNLRKPHNAKQLLIGSTKPHNPVTSATVGRWIKDQLREAGIDTSIFSAHSTRGAAASKAASSGVSIQAILKQGHWSNENTFSKFYRRESASERNPVESAVLAITDSESD
;
A
#
# COMPACT_ATOMS: atom_id res chain seq x y z
N CYS A 1 13.15 2.38 -12.34
CA CYS A 1 12.32 3.59 -12.04
C CYS A 1 13.07 4.66 -11.24
N LEU A 2 13.59 4.37 -10.03
CA LEU A 2 14.27 5.36 -9.19
C LEU A 2 15.50 6.01 -9.86
N GLN A 3 16.36 5.21 -10.48
CA GLN A 3 17.58 5.72 -11.12
C GLN A 3 17.27 6.65 -12.31
N SER A 4 16.20 6.35 -13.06
CA SER A 4 15.69 7.23 -14.11
C SER A 4 15.20 8.58 -13.53
N TYR A 5 14.48 8.55 -12.40
CA TYR A 5 14.07 9.79 -11.72
C TYR A 5 15.27 10.64 -11.28
N ILE A 6 16.29 10.02 -10.68
CA ILE A 6 17.51 10.72 -10.25
C ILE A 6 18.22 11.34 -11.47
N ALA A 7 18.37 10.59 -12.56
CA ALA A 7 18.99 11.09 -13.79
C ALA A 7 18.22 12.28 -14.38
N ARG A 8 16.88 12.18 -14.49
CA ARG A 8 16.02 13.24 -15.06
C ARG A 8 15.94 14.50 -14.19
N THR A 9 16.16 14.36 -12.88
CA THR A 9 16.13 15.49 -11.93
C THR A 9 17.52 16.06 -11.63
N SER A 10 18.58 15.47 -12.17
CA SER A 10 19.98 15.81 -11.85
C SER A 10 20.28 17.31 -12.03
N ASN A 11 19.87 17.89 -13.15
CA ASN A 11 20.05 19.30 -13.48
C ASN A 11 19.17 20.26 -12.64
N LEU A 12 18.14 19.75 -11.97
CA LEU A 12 17.24 20.52 -11.11
C LEU A 12 17.70 20.53 -9.64
N ARG A 13 18.71 19.71 -9.30
CA ARG A 13 19.23 19.61 -7.94
C ARG A 13 20.21 20.74 -7.65
N LYS A 14 19.95 21.46 -6.56
CA LYS A 14 20.69 22.62 -6.06
C LYS A 14 20.97 22.45 -4.56
N PRO A 15 21.88 23.24 -3.96
CA PRO A 15 22.23 23.08 -2.54
C PRO A 15 21.03 23.05 -1.58
N HIS A 16 19.96 23.80 -1.88
CA HIS A 16 18.75 23.86 -1.03
C HIS A 16 17.86 22.61 -1.10
N ASN A 17 18.01 21.75 -2.11
CA ASN A 17 17.20 20.54 -2.28
C ASN A 17 18.03 19.23 -2.38
N ALA A 18 19.36 19.32 -2.34
CA ALA A 18 20.27 18.20 -2.56
C ALA A 18 20.09 17.03 -1.56
N LYS A 19 19.62 17.31 -0.34
CA LYS A 19 19.42 16.31 0.73
C LYS A 19 18.15 15.47 0.57
N GLN A 20 17.24 15.84 -0.32
CA GLN A 20 15.93 15.21 -0.44
C GLN A 20 15.82 14.46 -1.76
N LEU A 21 15.26 13.24 -1.69
CA LEU A 21 15.09 12.44 -2.89
C LEU A 21 14.06 13.09 -3.82
N LEU A 22 12.87 13.39 -3.31
CA LEU A 22 11.78 13.96 -4.09
C LEU A 22 11.84 15.49 -4.10
N ILE A 23 11.85 16.07 -5.30
CA ILE A 23 11.84 17.52 -5.54
C ILE A 23 10.61 17.93 -6.35
N GLY A 24 10.13 19.16 -6.12
CA GLY A 24 8.98 19.71 -6.83
C GLY A 24 9.27 19.94 -8.32
N SER A 25 8.26 19.75 -9.16
CA SER A 25 8.36 19.92 -10.62
C SER A 25 8.36 21.38 -11.06
N THR A 26 7.89 22.30 -10.21
CA THR A 26 7.86 23.75 -10.47
C THR A 26 9.06 24.44 -9.84
N LYS A 27 9.58 25.49 -10.48
CA LYS A 27 10.61 26.35 -9.89
C LYS A 27 10.09 26.95 -8.56
N PRO A 28 10.91 27.06 -7.51
CA PRO A 28 12.36 26.82 -7.46
C PRO A 28 12.77 25.36 -7.14
N HIS A 29 11.93 24.36 -7.46
CA HIS A 29 12.16 22.93 -7.23
C HIS A 29 12.45 22.58 -5.78
N ASN A 30 11.64 23.13 -4.87
CA ASN A 30 11.78 22.87 -3.44
C ASN A 30 11.62 21.38 -3.13
N PRO A 31 12.22 20.90 -2.03
CA PRO A 31 11.94 19.56 -1.53
C PRO A 31 10.45 19.32 -1.35
N VAL A 32 10.01 18.12 -1.71
CA VAL A 32 8.61 17.72 -1.55
C VAL A 32 8.33 17.44 -0.08
N THR A 33 7.21 17.95 0.43
CA THR A 33 6.77 17.70 1.81
C THR A 33 5.96 16.40 1.90
N SER A 34 5.83 15.87 3.12
CA SER A 34 4.97 14.71 3.40
C SER A 34 3.52 14.95 2.98
N ALA A 35 3.01 16.18 3.14
CA ALA A 35 1.67 16.56 2.71
C ALA A 35 1.47 16.42 1.19
N THR A 36 2.47 16.84 0.40
CA THR A 36 2.42 16.70 -1.06
C THR A 36 2.45 15.24 -1.50
N VAL A 37 3.29 14.41 -0.89
CA VAL A 37 3.31 12.96 -1.16
C VAL A 37 1.96 12.34 -0.80
N GLY A 38 1.38 12.70 0.34
CA GLY A 38 0.06 12.25 0.75
C GLY A 38 -1.02 12.62 -0.26
N ARG A 39 -0.97 13.84 -0.82
CA ARG A 39 -1.89 14.28 -1.88
C ARG A 39 -1.70 13.46 -3.15
N TRP A 40 -0.47 13.23 -3.61
CA TRP A 40 -0.22 12.39 -4.78
C TRP A 40 -0.78 10.98 -4.63
N ILE A 41 -0.60 10.37 -3.46
CA ILE A 41 -1.18 9.04 -3.19
C ILE A 41 -2.71 9.11 -3.23
N LYS A 42 -3.34 10.11 -2.60
CA LYS A 42 -4.80 10.28 -2.70
C LYS A 42 -5.26 10.48 -4.15
N ASP A 43 -4.54 11.27 -4.93
CA ASP A 43 -4.88 11.51 -6.34
C ASP A 43 -4.81 10.21 -7.15
N GLN A 44 -3.78 9.38 -6.92
CA GLN A 44 -3.68 8.05 -7.54
C GLN A 44 -4.78 7.08 -7.09
N LEU A 45 -5.17 7.10 -5.81
CA LEU A 45 -6.33 6.32 -5.34
C LEU A 45 -7.61 6.74 -6.07
N ARG A 46 -7.84 8.04 -6.21
CA ARG A 46 -9.00 8.59 -6.95
C ARG A 46 -8.98 8.18 -8.42
N GLU A 47 -7.82 8.28 -9.08
CA GLU A 47 -7.64 7.84 -10.47
C GLU A 47 -7.89 6.34 -10.65
N ALA A 48 -7.58 5.53 -9.64
CA ALA A 48 -7.90 4.10 -9.61
C ALA A 48 -9.37 3.78 -9.26
N GLY A 49 -10.24 4.80 -9.12
CA GLY A 49 -11.66 4.62 -8.79
C GLY A 49 -11.94 4.33 -7.31
N ILE A 50 -10.96 4.52 -6.42
CA ILE A 50 -11.12 4.31 -4.98
C ILE A 50 -11.71 5.57 -4.35
N ASP A 51 -12.74 5.41 -3.51
CA ASP A 51 -13.37 6.53 -2.81
C ASP A 51 -12.41 7.16 -1.78
N THR A 52 -11.94 8.36 -2.10
CA THR A 52 -10.98 9.11 -1.26
C THR A 52 -11.60 9.93 -0.14
N SER A 53 -12.93 9.88 0.01
CA SER A 53 -13.63 10.34 1.23
C SER A 53 -13.46 9.35 2.37
N ILE A 54 -13.35 8.05 2.04
CA ILE A 54 -13.16 6.94 2.98
C ILE A 54 -11.67 6.59 3.08
N PHE A 55 -10.99 6.44 1.93
CA PHE A 55 -9.61 5.99 1.88
C PHE A 55 -8.63 7.15 1.71
N SER A 56 -7.58 7.15 2.51
CA SER A 56 -6.54 8.17 2.51
C SER A 56 -5.20 7.59 2.08
N ALA A 57 -4.18 8.43 1.97
CA ALA A 57 -2.81 7.98 1.71
C ALA A 57 -2.35 6.89 2.70
N HIS A 58 -2.74 7.00 3.97
CA HIS A 58 -2.38 6.05 5.02
C HIS A 58 -3.08 4.69 4.88
N SER A 59 -4.26 4.66 4.23
CA SER A 59 -4.98 3.41 3.94
C SER A 59 -4.14 2.45 3.10
N THR A 60 -3.28 2.98 2.22
CA THR A 60 -2.32 2.20 1.42
C THR A 60 -1.40 1.35 2.28
N ARG A 61 -0.92 1.87 3.42
CA ARG A 61 -0.06 1.14 4.36
C ARG A 61 -0.80 -0.03 5.00
N GLY A 62 -2.04 0.19 5.43
CA GLY A 62 -2.89 -0.87 5.98
C GLY A 62 -3.20 -1.96 4.96
N ALA A 63 -3.55 -1.57 3.73
CA ALA A 63 -3.82 -2.49 2.64
C ALA A 63 -2.59 -3.35 2.29
N ALA A 64 -1.41 -2.74 2.18
CA ALA A 64 -0.16 -3.47 1.90
C ALA A 64 0.17 -4.49 3.00
N ALA A 65 0.06 -4.09 4.27
CA ALA A 65 0.33 -4.98 5.40
C ALA A 65 -0.71 -6.11 5.52
N SER A 66 -1.98 -5.81 5.22
CA SER A 66 -3.04 -6.83 5.13
C SER A 66 -2.76 -7.83 4.02
N LYS A 67 -2.33 -7.35 2.84
CA LYS A 67 -1.96 -8.24 1.73
C LYS A 67 -0.78 -9.13 2.11
N ALA A 68 0.25 -8.59 2.77
CA ALA A 68 1.37 -9.38 3.26
C ALA A 68 0.92 -10.48 4.23
N ALA A 69 0.06 -10.15 5.20
CA ALA A 69 -0.49 -11.13 6.14
C ALA A 69 -1.30 -12.22 5.42
N SER A 70 -2.19 -11.84 4.48
CA SER A 70 -2.97 -12.79 3.68
C SER A 70 -2.11 -13.68 2.76
N SER A 71 -0.89 -13.23 2.44
CA SER A 71 0.07 -13.99 1.62
C SER A 71 0.99 -14.88 2.47
N GLY A 72 0.73 -15.00 3.77
CA GLY A 72 1.49 -15.87 4.67
C GLY A 72 2.79 -15.29 5.21
N VAL A 73 3.05 -13.99 5.02
CA VAL A 73 4.22 -13.34 5.64
C VAL A 73 4.03 -13.33 7.17
N SER A 74 5.09 -13.69 7.90
CA SER A 74 5.03 -13.75 9.37
C SER A 74 4.67 -12.38 9.96
N ILE A 75 3.84 -12.39 11.00
CA ILE A 75 3.40 -11.15 11.66
C ILE A 75 4.59 -10.36 12.20
N GLN A 76 5.59 -11.03 12.75
CA GLN A 76 6.82 -10.37 13.25
C GLN A 76 7.57 -9.61 12.14
N ALA A 77 7.65 -10.16 10.93
CA ALA A 77 8.25 -9.46 9.80
C ALA A 77 7.41 -8.24 9.37
N ILE A 78 6.08 -8.36 9.39
CA ILE A 78 5.16 -7.26 9.10
C ILE A 78 5.27 -6.14 10.14
N LEU A 79 5.34 -6.48 11.43
CA LEU A 79 5.51 -5.51 12.51
C LEU A 79 6.85 -4.78 12.39
N LYS A 80 7.92 -5.51 12.11
CA LYS A 80 9.26 -4.95 11.90
C LYS A 80 9.28 -4.00 10.70
N GLN A 81 8.74 -4.43 9.55
CA GLN A 81 8.72 -3.62 8.33
C GLN A 81 7.76 -2.43 8.43
N GLY A 82 6.65 -2.64 9.13
CA GLY A 82 5.63 -1.65 9.40
C GLY A 82 5.94 -0.77 10.60
N HIS A 83 7.10 -0.89 11.27
CA HIS A 83 7.44 -0.11 12.46
C HIS A 83 6.32 -0.06 13.52
N TRP A 84 5.67 -1.20 13.79
CA TRP A 84 4.68 -1.34 14.85
C TRP A 84 5.31 -2.07 16.04
N SER A 85 5.19 -1.46 17.22
CA SER A 85 5.69 -2.03 18.47
C SER A 85 4.82 -3.16 19.04
N ASN A 86 3.54 -3.21 18.64
CA ASN A 86 2.58 -4.20 19.14
C ASN A 86 1.72 -4.76 18.01
N GLU A 87 1.55 -6.08 18.03
CA GLU A 87 0.61 -6.80 17.17
C GLU A 87 -0.82 -6.31 17.30
N ASN A 88 -1.29 -5.97 18.50
CA ASN A 88 -2.65 -5.46 18.70
C ASN A 88 -2.91 -4.18 17.91
N THR A 89 -1.92 -3.29 17.79
CA THR A 89 -2.04 -2.08 16.97
C THR A 89 -2.19 -2.42 15.49
N PHE A 90 -1.39 -3.37 15.00
CA PHE A 90 -1.51 -3.86 13.64
C PHE A 90 -2.88 -4.52 13.38
N SER A 91 -3.26 -5.50 14.21
CA SER A 91 -4.50 -6.26 14.05
C SER A 91 -5.75 -5.38 14.13
N LYS A 92 -5.78 -4.39 15.03
CA LYS A 92 -6.94 -3.52 15.22
C LYS A 92 -7.09 -2.44 14.14
N PHE A 93 -6.00 -1.81 13.73
CA PHE A 93 -6.07 -0.59 12.90
C PHE A 93 -5.68 -0.83 11.44
N TYR A 94 -4.91 -1.87 11.15
CA TYR A 94 -4.27 -2.05 9.84
C TYR A 94 -4.63 -3.36 9.15
N ARG A 95 -4.84 -4.44 9.90
CA ARG A 95 -5.27 -5.74 9.34
C ARG A 95 -6.74 -5.65 8.93
N ARG A 96 -6.98 -5.69 7.63
CA ARG A 96 -8.30 -5.85 7.02
C ARG A 96 -8.31 -7.18 6.31
N GLU A 97 -9.12 -8.10 6.80
CA GLU A 97 -9.34 -9.36 6.12
C GLU A 97 -10.23 -9.05 4.92
N SER A 98 -9.70 -9.27 3.71
CA SER A 98 -10.57 -9.39 2.55
C SER A 98 -11.42 -10.62 2.82
N ALA A 99 -12.73 -10.45 2.96
CA ALA A 99 -13.64 -11.58 2.99
C ALA A 99 -13.39 -12.39 1.71
N SER A 100 -12.59 -13.45 1.82
CA SER A 100 -12.77 -14.61 0.97
C SER A 100 -14.04 -15.21 1.53
N GLU A 101 -15.19 -14.76 1.07
CA GLU A 101 -16.38 -15.60 1.14
C GLU A 101 -16.10 -16.81 0.25
N ARG A 102 -15.35 -17.76 0.79
CA ARG A 102 -15.57 -19.16 0.45
C ARG A 102 -16.60 -19.59 1.46
N ASN A 103 -17.86 -19.54 1.02
CA ASN A 103 -18.95 -20.09 1.81
C ASN A 103 -18.61 -21.58 2.05
N PRO A 104 -18.58 -22.07 3.29
CA PRO A 104 -18.29 -23.48 3.57
C PRO A 104 -19.26 -24.43 2.83
N VAL A 105 -20.45 -23.94 2.49
CA VAL A 105 -21.41 -24.65 1.65
C VAL A 105 -20.93 -24.80 0.20
N GLU A 106 -20.32 -23.77 -0.41
CA GLU A 106 -19.76 -23.86 -1.78
C GLU A 106 -18.61 -24.86 -1.88
N SER A 107 -17.74 -24.88 -0.87
CA SER A 107 -16.59 -25.80 -0.86
C SER A 107 -17.02 -27.25 -0.67
N ALA A 108 -18.12 -27.50 0.04
CA ALA A 108 -18.70 -28.83 0.21
C ALA A 108 -19.45 -29.29 -1.05
N VAL A 109 -20.18 -28.41 -1.73
CA VAL A 109 -20.93 -28.75 -2.96
C VAL A 109 -19.99 -29.12 -4.11
N LEU A 110 -18.91 -28.37 -4.32
CA LEU A 110 -17.92 -28.66 -5.38
C LEU A 110 -17.11 -29.94 -5.13
N ALA A 111 -16.99 -30.38 -3.88
CA ALA A 111 -16.31 -31.63 -3.53
C ALA A 111 -17.19 -32.88 -3.76
N ILE A 112 -18.50 -32.72 -3.83
CA ILE A 112 -19.47 -33.82 -3.99
C ILE A 112 -19.74 -34.13 -5.47
N THR A 113 -19.56 -33.18 -6.38
CA THR A 113 -19.91 -33.34 -7.80
C THR A 113 -18.87 -34.07 -8.67
N ASP A 114 -17.70 -34.40 -8.14
CA ASP A 114 -16.63 -35.09 -8.90
C ASP A 114 -16.61 -36.62 -8.70
N SER A 115 -17.62 -37.18 -8.01
CA SER A 115 -17.63 -38.60 -7.61
C SER A 115 -18.86 -39.42 -8.00
N GLU A 116 -19.79 -38.90 -8.81
CA GLU A 116 -20.89 -39.70 -9.36
C GLU A 116 -21.29 -39.24 -10.77
N SER A 117 -20.71 -39.88 -11.80
CA SER A 117 -21.44 -40.35 -12.98
C SER A 117 -20.49 -41.10 -13.94
N ASP A 118 -20.53 -42.43 -13.79
CA ASP A 118 -20.27 -43.56 -14.70
C ASP A 118 -19.14 -43.53 -15.76
#